data_AF-A0A2V0P635-F1
#
_entry.id   AF-A0A2V0P635-F1
#
_cell.length_a   1.000
_cell.length_b   1.000
_cell.length_c   1.000
_cell.angle_alpha   90.00
_cell.angle_beta   90.00
_cell.angle_gamma   90.00
#
_symmetry.space_group_name_H-M   'P 1'
#
loop_
_entity.id
_entity.type
_entity.pdbx_description
1 polymer ?
#
loop_
_entity_poly.entity_id
_entity_poly.type
_entity_poly.pdbx_seq_one_letter_code
_entity_poly.pdbx_strand_id
1 'polypeptide(L)'
;VALIVHQGLEGLSLGSVLALTPFSTLKKVAMVSFYSLATSLGIAIGIGISATYDPDSVVSKAVQGLLNGVSGGMLLYISMYQLIAEEFSREDLILKGRLRGGMIAGLLAGAACMCILAIWS
;
A
#
# COMPACT_ATOMS: atom_id res chain seq x y z
N VAL A 1 1.53 1.00 -14.87
CA VAL A 1 2.43 -0.12 -14.50
C VAL A 1 2.78 -0.10 -13.02
N ALA A 2 3.28 1.02 -12.49
CA ALA A 2 3.64 1.16 -11.07
C ALA A 2 2.52 0.73 -10.10
N LEU A 3 1.27 1.15 -10.34
CA LEU A 3 0.13 0.84 -9.46
C LEU A 3 -0.17 -0.67 -9.38
N ILE A 4 -0.09 -1.39 -10.50
CA ILE A 4 -0.30 -2.86 -10.53
C ILE A 4 0.80 -3.59 -9.76
N VAL A 5 2.06 -3.13 -9.90
CA VAL A 5 3.19 -3.72 -9.18
C VAL A 5 3.08 -3.44 -7.68
N HIS A 6 2.74 -2.21 -7.29
CA HIS A 6 2.53 -1.82 -5.90
C HIS A 6 1.40 -2.61 -5.24
N GLN A 7 0.20 -2.57 -5.82
CA GLN A 7 -0.96 -3.28 -5.29
C GLN A 7 -0.77 -4.81 -5.31
N GLY A 8 0.00 -5.32 -6.28
CA GLY A 8 0.37 -6.73 -6.36
C GLY A 8 1.30 -7.15 -5.22
N LEU A 9 2.29 -6.33 -4.88
CA LEU A 9 3.19 -6.57 -3.74
C LEU A 9 2.45 -6.45 -2.39
N GLU A 10 1.55 -5.49 -2.25
CA GLU A 10 0.65 -5.39 -1.09
C GLU A 10 -0.29 -6.60 -0.98
N GLY A 11 -0.82 -7.10 -2.10
CA GLY A 11 -1.63 -8.32 -2.13
C GLY A 11 -0.83 -9.56 -1.73
N LEU A 12 0.41 -9.68 -2.19
CA LEU A 12 1.31 -10.79 -1.85
C LEU A 12 1.69 -10.78 -0.35
N SER A 13 1.96 -9.60 0.22
CA SER A 13 2.30 -9.47 1.64
C SER A 13 1.10 -9.84 2.53
N LEU A 14 -0.09 -9.31 2.22
CA LEU A 14 -1.34 -9.67 2.90
C LEU A 14 -1.66 -11.16 2.78
N GLY A 15 -1.49 -11.74 1.58
CA GLY A 15 -1.70 -13.16 1.35
C GLY A 15 -0.77 -14.04 2.19
N SER A 16 0.50 -13.64 2.35
CA SER A 16 1.49 -14.35 3.17
C SER A 16 1.14 -14.31 4.66
N VAL A 17 0.73 -13.14 5.17
CA VAL A 17 0.28 -13.00 6.57
C VAL A 17 -0.98 -13.84 6.80
N LEU A 18 -1.95 -13.78 5.88
CA LEU A 18 -3.20 -14.50 6.01
C LEU A 18 -3.03 -16.02 5.92
N ALA A 19 -2.06 -16.50 5.14
CA ALA A 19 -1.70 -17.91 5.09
C ALA A 19 -1.26 -18.44 6.47
N LEU A 20 -0.45 -17.67 7.20
CA LEU A 20 0.09 -18.01 8.51
C LEU A 20 -0.90 -17.79 9.68
N THR A 21 -1.95 -17.00 9.46
CA THR A 21 -2.93 -16.67 10.51
C THR A 21 -3.87 -17.85 10.80
N PRO A 22 -4.19 -18.18 12.08
CA PRO A 22 -5.05 -19.32 12.45
C PRO A 22 -6.56 -19.04 12.28
N PHE A 23 -6.96 -18.40 11.17
CA PHE A 23 -8.36 -18.15 10.83
C PHE A 23 -8.95 -19.28 9.98
N SER A 24 -10.27 -19.50 10.07
CA SER A 24 -11.00 -20.42 9.18
C SER A 24 -10.88 -19.96 7.71
N THR A 25 -10.81 -20.91 6.77
CA THR A 25 -10.72 -20.63 5.32
C THR A 25 -11.74 -19.63 4.84
N LEU A 26 -12.99 -19.73 5.31
CA LEU A 26 -14.07 -18.80 4.92
C LEU A 26 -13.76 -17.34 5.31
N LYS A 27 -13.22 -17.11 6.51
CA LYS A 27 -12.77 -15.77 6.96
C LYS A 27 -11.62 -15.26 6.11
N LYS A 28 -10.65 -16.12 5.78
CA LYS A 28 -9.53 -15.74 4.91
C LYS A 28 -10.02 -15.31 3.53
N VAL A 29 -10.91 -16.09 2.91
CA VAL A 29 -11.52 -15.74 1.62
C VAL A 29 -12.29 -14.42 1.73
N ALA A 30 -13.11 -14.23 2.76
CA ALA A 30 -13.86 -13.00 2.95
C ALA A 30 -12.95 -11.76 3.07
N MET A 31 -11.84 -11.85 3.82
CA MET A 31 -10.88 -10.75 3.96
C MET A 31 -10.19 -10.40 2.63
N VAL A 32 -9.74 -11.40 1.87
CA VAL A 32 -9.13 -11.16 0.54
C VAL A 32 -10.14 -10.58 -0.44
N SER A 33 -11.38 -11.10 -0.44
CA SER A 33 -12.45 -10.57 -1.28
C SER A 33 -12.75 -9.10 -0.95
N PHE A 34 -12.83 -8.75 0.33
CA PHE A 34 -13.08 -7.37 0.75
C PHE A 34 -11.93 -6.43 0.34
N TYR A 35 -10.68 -6.85 0.53
CA TYR A 35 -9.50 -6.10 0.10
C TYR A 35 -9.51 -5.84 -1.42
N SER A 36 -9.80 -6.86 -2.23
CA SER A 36 -9.85 -6.71 -3.69
C SER A 36 -11.02 -5.84 -4.14
N LEU A 37 -12.20 -6.00 -3.54
CA LEU A 37 -13.41 -5.26 -3.92
C LEU A 37 -13.32 -3.78 -3.55
N ALA A 38 -12.75 -3.44 -2.40
CA ALA A 38 -12.62 -2.06 -1.97
C ALA A 38 -11.84 -1.21 -2.99
N THR A 39 -10.72 -1.76 -3.50
CA THR A 39 -9.88 -1.09 -4.50
C THR A 39 -10.61 -0.94 -5.83
N SER A 40 -11.25 -2.02 -6.33
CA SER A 40 -12.03 -1.98 -7.58
C SER A 40 -13.21 -1.00 -7.50
N LEU A 41 -13.91 -0.94 -6.36
CA LEU A 41 -15.01 -0.02 -6.14
C LEU A 41 -14.52 1.43 -6.10
N GLY A 42 -13.41 1.71 -5.42
CA GLY A 42 -12.79 3.02 -5.39
C GLY A 42 -12.40 3.52 -6.79
N ILE A 43 -11.78 2.66 -7.61
CA ILE A 43 -11.44 2.98 -9.01
C ILE A 43 -12.71 3.26 -9.83
N ALA A 44 -13.74 2.42 -9.71
CA ALA A 44 -14.99 2.59 -10.45
C ALA A 44 -15.69 3.93 -10.12
N ILE A 45 -15.75 4.28 -8.83
CA ILE A 45 -16.28 5.57 -8.38
C ILE A 45 -15.43 6.72 -8.92
N GLY A 46 -14.10 6.61 -8.84
CA GLY A 46 -13.18 7.62 -9.37
C GLY A 46 -13.36 7.87 -10.86
N ILE A 47 -13.52 6.81 -11.67
CA ILE A 47 -13.82 6.92 -13.11
C ILE A 47 -15.18 7.61 -13.32
N GLY A 48 -16.22 7.19 -12.60
CA GLY A 48 -17.56 7.77 -12.72
C GLY A 48 -17.59 9.26 -12.42
N ILE A 49 -16.88 9.69 -11.37
CA ILE A 49 -16.73 11.11 -11.03
C ILE A 49 -15.90 11.84 -12.10
N SER A 50 -14.79 11.24 -12.56
CA SER A 50 -13.89 11.87 -13.55
C SER A 50 -14.59 12.24 -14.86
N ALA A 51 -15.65 11.52 -15.25
CA ALA A 51 -16.44 11.81 -16.44
C ALA A 51 -17.15 13.18 -16.41
N THR A 52 -17.31 13.77 -15.22
CA THR A 52 -17.95 15.09 -15.03
C THR A 52 -16.95 16.24 -14.86
N TYR A 53 -15.65 15.95 -14.78
CA TYR A 53 -14.61 16.95 -14.54
C TYR A 53 -13.98 17.44 -15.83
N ASP A 54 -13.74 18.74 -15.92
CA ASP A 54 -12.82 19.31 -16.90
C ASP A 54 -11.37 19.12 -16.39
N PRO A 55 -10.53 18.33 -17.08
CA PRO A 55 -9.15 18.07 -16.66
C PRO A 55 -8.26 19.31 -16.65
N ASP A 56 -8.60 20.35 -17.41
CA ASP A 56 -7.79 21.57 -17.50
C ASP A 56 -8.19 22.65 -16.48
N SER A 57 -9.36 22.49 -15.85
CA SER A 57 -9.85 23.40 -14.82
C SER A 57 -8.94 23.46 -13.60
N VAL A 58 -8.71 24.67 -13.10
CA VAL A 58 -7.96 24.95 -11.87
C VAL A 58 -8.58 24.21 -10.67
N VAL A 59 -9.91 24.10 -10.61
CA VAL A 59 -10.62 23.41 -9.53
C VAL A 59 -10.34 21.90 -9.58
N SER A 60 -10.32 21.31 -10.78
CA SER A 60 -10.02 19.89 -10.97
C SER A 60 -8.60 19.55 -10.50
N LYS A 61 -7.62 20.37 -10.90
CA LYS A 61 -6.22 20.20 -10.48
C LYS A 61 -6.05 20.40 -8.97
N ALA A 62 -6.77 21.35 -8.37
CA ALA A 62 -6.76 21.57 -6.92
C ALA A 62 -7.35 20.39 -6.14
N VAL A 63 -8.49 19.84 -6.58
CA VAL A 63 -9.12 18.66 -5.95
C VAL A 63 -8.22 17.42 -6.10
N GLN A 64 -7.66 17.18 -7.29
CA GLN A 64 -6.69 16.09 -7.50
C GLN A 64 -5.47 16.25 -6.60
N GLY A 65 -4.92 17.46 -6.49
CA GLY A 65 -3.80 17.76 -5.61
C GLY A 65 -4.12 17.49 -4.14
N LEU A 66 -5.30 17.89 -3.66
CA LEU A 66 -5.76 17.62 -2.29
C LEU A 66 -5.91 16.11 -2.04
N LEU A 67 -6.61 15.40 -2.93
CA LEU A 67 -6.83 13.95 -2.80
C LEU A 67 -5.51 13.19 -2.86
N ASN A 68 -4.59 13.58 -3.73
CA ASN A 68 -3.26 12.98 -3.81
C ASN A 68 -2.43 13.30 -2.55
N GLY A 69 -2.52 14.52 -2.01
CA GLY A 69 -1.86 14.91 -0.77
C GLY A 69 -2.36 14.11 0.45
N VAL A 70 -3.69 13.97 0.58
CA VAL A 70 -4.30 13.16 1.64
C VAL A 70 -3.91 11.69 1.50
N SER A 71 -3.98 11.14 0.28
CA SER A 71 -3.59 9.76 -0.01
C SER A 71 -2.11 9.50 0.32
N GLY A 72 -1.21 10.36 -0.15
CA GLY A 72 0.23 10.27 0.16
C GLY A 72 0.53 10.40 1.65
N GLY A 73 -0.16 11.30 2.35
CA GLY A 73 -0.04 11.44 3.81
C GLY A 73 -0.49 10.18 4.56
N MET A 74 -1.60 9.56 4.13
CA MET A 74 -2.07 8.30 4.71
C MET A 74 -1.10 7.14 4.46
N LEU A 75 -0.55 7.03 3.25
CA LEU A 75 0.46 6.01 2.92
C LEU A 75 1.72 6.16 3.78
N LEU A 76 2.18 7.40 4.02
CA LEU A 76 3.30 7.66 4.94
C LEU A 76 2.95 7.27 6.37
N TYR A 77 1.75 7.60 6.85
CA TYR A 77 1.31 7.21 8.19
C TYR A 77 1.26 5.69 8.36
N ILE A 78 0.64 4.96 7.43
CA ILE A 78 0.58 3.49 7.47
C ILE A 78 2.00 2.91 7.44
N SER A 79 2.84 3.37 6.50
CA SER A 79 4.19 2.85 6.33
C SER A 79 5.07 3.09 7.57
N MET A 80 5.06 4.31 8.11
CA MET A 80 5.94 4.65 9.23
C MET A 80 5.41 4.13 10.57
N TYR A 81 4.14 4.39 10.86
CA TYR A 81 3.57 4.12 12.18
C TYR A 81 3.04 2.69 12.30
N GLN A 82 2.30 2.19 11.30
CA GLN A 82 1.64 0.88 11.41
C GLN A 82 2.54 -0.26 10.94
N LEU A 83 3.41 -0.05 9.94
CA LEU A 83 4.27 -1.10 9.43
C LEU A 83 5.67 -1.07 10.06
N ILE A 84 6.43 0.01 9.84
CA ILE A 84 7.82 0.09 10.29
C ILE A 84 7.93 0.10 11.80
N ALA A 85 7.18 0.97 12.49
CA ALA A 85 7.31 1.07 13.95
C ALA A 85 6.84 -0.22 14.65
N GLU A 86 5.75 -0.84 14.20
CA GLU A 86 5.26 -2.08 14.79
C GLU A 86 6.24 -3.24 14.54
N GLU A 87 6.72 -3.40 13.31
CA GLU A 87 7.64 -4.48 12.97
C GLU A 87 9.00 -4.30 13.67
N PHE A 88 9.59 -3.10 13.69
CA PHE A 88 10.89 -2.85 14.34
C PHE A 88 10.84 -2.83 15.87
N SER A 89 9.65 -2.79 16.46
CA SER A 89 9.47 -2.88 17.92
C SER A 89 9.45 -4.32 18.43
N ARG A 90 9.49 -5.33 17.56
CA ARG A 90 9.49 -6.72 17.98
C ARG A 90 10.78 -7.11 18.71
N GLU A 91 10.64 -7.79 19.84
CA GLU A 91 11.76 -8.16 20.73
C GLU A 91 12.83 -9.03 20.04
N ASP A 92 12.43 -9.89 19.10
CA ASP A 92 13.33 -10.75 18.34
C ASP A 92 14.30 -9.98 17.43
N LEU A 93 13.89 -8.80 16.94
CA LEU A 93 14.73 -7.91 16.14
C LEU A 93 15.66 -7.04 16.97
N ILE A 94 15.24 -6.70 18.18
CA ILE A 94 16.07 -5.98 19.14
C ILE A 94 17.25 -6.86 19.57
N LEU A 95 17.01 -8.15 19.79
CA LEU A 95 18.01 -9.11 20.24
C LEU A 95 18.94 -9.61 19.12
N LYS A 96 18.52 -9.54 17.84
CA LYS A 96 19.27 -10.10 16.70
C LYS A 96 19.62 -9.04 15.65
N GLY A 97 20.76 -8.38 15.83
CA GLY A 97 21.25 -7.33 14.92
C GLY A 97 21.38 -7.75 13.44
N ARG A 98 21.72 -9.01 13.15
CA ARG A 98 21.76 -9.53 11.76
C ARG A 98 20.37 -9.54 11.10
N LEU A 99 19.33 -9.89 11.85
CA LEU A 99 17.96 -9.94 11.34
C LEU A 99 17.45 -8.52 11.08
N ARG A 100 17.69 -7.59 12.01
CA ARG A 100 17.39 -6.16 11.84
C ARG A 100 18.09 -5.58 10.60
N GLY A 101 19.36 -5.91 10.39
CA GLY A 101 20.10 -5.49 9.19
C GLY A 101 19.49 -6.00 7.89
N GLY A 102 19.07 -7.27 7.85
CA GLY A 102 18.37 -7.85 6.70
C GLY A 102 17.03 -7.17 6.40
N MET A 103 16.28 -6.79 7.43
CA MET A 103 15.00 -6.09 7.26
C MET A 103 15.17 -4.65 6.77
N ILE A 104 16.14 -3.91 7.29
CA ILE A 104 16.47 -2.57 6.79
C ILE A 104 16.89 -2.66 5.32
N ALA A 105 17.75 -3.62 4.97
CA ALA A 105 18.17 -3.83 3.59
C ALA A 105 16.98 -4.17 2.67
N GLY A 106 16.07 -5.04 3.11
CA GLY A 106 14.83 -5.36 2.39
C GLY A 106 13.91 -4.16 2.21
N LEU A 107 13.72 -3.34 3.26
CA LEU A 107 12.93 -2.11 3.21
C LEU A 107 13.52 -1.11 2.21
N LEU A 108 14.83 -0.87 2.26
CA LEU A 108 15.53 0.03 1.34
C LEU A 108 15.50 -0.49 -0.10
N ALA A 109 15.65 -1.80 -0.31
CA ALA A 109 15.54 -2.41 -1.63
C ALA A 109 14.13 -2.26 -2.20
N GLY A 110 13.09 -2.47 -1.39
CA GLY A 110 11.70 -2.24 -1.78
C GLY A 110 11.43 -0.78 -2.14
N ALA A 111 11.91 0.16 -1.32
CA ALA A 111 11.80 1.59 -1.59
C ALA A 111 12.53 1.99 -2.89
N ALA A 112 13.76 1.49 -3.10
CA ALA A 112 14.52 1.74 -4.32
C ALA A 112 13.81 1.20 -5.57
N CYS A 113 13.22 -0.01 -5.48
CA CYS A 113 12.41 -0.58 -6.56
C CYS A 113 11.21 0.32 -6.88
N MET A 114 10.48 0.78 -5.87
CA MET A 114 9.34 1.70 -6.06
C MET A 114 9.78 3.04 -6.67
N CYS A 115 10.92 3.59 -6.28
CA CYS A 115 11.49 4.79 -6.90
C CYS A 115 11.81 4.59 -8.39
N ILE A 116 12.37 3.44 -8.77
CA ILE A 116 12.65 3.13 -10.17
C ILE A 116 11.34 3.01 -10.97
N LEU A 117 10.32 2.38 -10.40
CA LEU A 117 9.00 2.26 -11.03
C LEU A 117 8.30 3.62 -11.20
N ALA A 118 8.52 4.56 -10.29
CA ALA A 118 7.97 5.91 -10.36
C ALA A 118 8.52 6.73 -11.53
N ILE A 119 9.69 6.40 -12.08
CA ILE A 119 10.22 7.07 -13.30
C ILE A 119 9.28 6.86 -14.49
N TRP A 120 8.52 5.77 -14.48
CA TRP A 120 7.64 5.34 -15.57
C TRP A 120 6.15 5.47 -15.20
N SER A 121 5.82 6.20 -14.12
CA SER A 121 4.44 6.45 -13.67
C SER A 121 3.91 7.77 -14.19
#